data_AF-A0A6B1GRG9-F1
#
_entry.id   AF-A0A6B1GRG9-F1
#
_cell.length_a   1.000
_cell.length_b   1.000
_cell.length_c   1.000
_cell.angle_alpha   90.00
_cell.angle_beta   90.00
_cell.angle_gamma   90.00
#
_symmetry.space_group_name_H-M   'P 1'
#
loop_
_entity.id
_entity.type
_entity.pdbx_description
1 polymer ?
#
loop_
_entity_poly.entity_id
_entity_poly.type
_entity_poly.pdbx_seq_one_letter_code
_entity_poly.pdbx_strand_id
1 'polypeptide(L)'
;MEIPYTVEAHPETGLNNGKIGIWLFLTSEVMLFGALFATFFMLRIGSEGNWAAMHAEAELNIPLATDNTAVLLASSLTMVMAWASLMRGQLGRFKLFGWLTVGCGGIFLVIKYFEYTAKFDHHHYPESSTFLAIYFAMTGLHALHVIGGMAWNAYFTGPGSKVFHTNRQWLTDRVEHSGLFWHFVDLVWIFLFPVFYLL
;
A
#
# COMPACT_ATOMS: atom_id res chain seq x y z
N MET A 1 12.11 13.63 -29.23
CA MET A 1 10.68 13.95 -29.17
C MET A 1 10.39 14.32 -27.72
N GLU A 2 10.40 15.61 -27.39
CA GLU A 2 10.02 16.08 -26.06
C GLU A 2 8.50 15.96 -25.95
N ILE A 3 8.02 15.20 -24.96
CA ILE A 3 6.60 15.00 -24.75
C ILE A 3 6.10 16.22 -23.95
N PRO A 4 5.22 17.06 -24.51
CA PRO A 4 4.78 18.28 -23.85
C PRO A 4 4.06 17.96 -22.53
N TYR A 5 4.21 18.86 -21.54
CA TYR A 5 3.58 18.81 -20.21
C TYR A 5 3.96 17.63 -19.29
N THR A 6 5.13 17.02 -19.54
CA THR A 6 5.73 16.02 -18.63
C THR A 6 6.55 16.64 -17.50
N VAL A 7 6.93 17.91 -17.64
CA VAL A 7 7.68 18.70 -16.65
C VAL A 7 7.01 20.03 -16.38
N GLU A 8 6.40 20.64 -17.40
CA GLU A 8 5.64 21.88 -17.28
C GLU A 8 4.17 21.62 -16.95
N ALA A 9 3.61 22.44 -16.05
CA ALA A 9 2.20 22.38 -15.70
C ALA A 9 1.33 22.84 -16.88
N HIS A 10 0.20 22.18 -17.10
CA HIS A 10 -0.76 22.60 -18.12
C HIS A 10 -1.32 23.99 -17.76
N PRO A 11 -1.38 24.95 -18.70
CA PRO A 11 -1.75 26.34 -18.41
C PRO A 11 -3.17 26.51 -17.84
N GLU A 12 -4.10 25.59 -18.14
CA GLU A 12 -5.48 25.65 -17.64
C GLU A 12 -5.70 24.90 -16.32
N THR A 13 -4.97 23.80 -16.06
CA THR A 13 -5.18 22.96 -14.86
C THR A 13 -4.11 23.16 -13.79
N GLY A 14 -2.98 23.79 -14.13
CA GLY A 14 -1.83 23.93 -13.23
C GLY A 14 -1.16 22.61 -12.84
N LEU A 15 -1.56 21.49 -13.46
CA LEU A 15 -1.10 20.15 -13.13
C LEU A 15 -0.28 19.55 -14.28
N ASN A 16 0.71 18.74 -13.91
CA ASN A 16 1.50 17.94 -14.85
C ASN A 16 0.69 16.68 -15.25
N ASN A 17 0.83 16.22 -16.49
CA ASN A 17 0.19 14.99 -16.99
C ASN A 17 0.44 13.77 -16.08
N GLY A 18 1.64 13.67 -15.49
CA GLY A 18 1.96 12.60 -14.53
C GLY A 18 1.11 12.66 -13.24
N LYS A 19 0.79 13.86 -12.75
CA LYS A 19 -0.06 14.03 -11.56
C LYS A 19 -1.50 13.63 -11.86
N ILE A 20 -2.03 14.00 -13.03
CA ILE A 20 -3.37 13.59 -13.44
C ILE A 20 -3.44 12.07 -13.60
N GLY A 21 -2.43 11.46 -14.22
CA GLY A 21 -2.34 10.01 -14.41
C GLY A 21 -2.37 9.24 -13.09
N ILE A 22 -1.59 9.66 -12.07
CA ILE A 22 -1.60 8.97 -10.78
C ILE A 22 -2.95 9.12 -10.06
N TRP A 23 -3.58 10.30 -10.12
CA TRP A 23 -4.88 10.50 -9.47
C TRP A 23 -5.99 9.66 -10.10
N LEU A 24 -5.99 9.53 -11.43
CA LEU A 24 -6.92 8.65 -12.14
C LEU A 24 -6.69 7.18 -11.77
N PHE A 25 -5.43 6.75 -11.72
CA PHE A 25 -5.07 5.40 -11.28
C PHE A 25 -5.50 5.12 -9.82
N LEU A 26 -5.23 6.06 -8.90
CA LEU A 26 -5.69 5.94 -7.50
C LEU A 26 -7.21 5.87 -7.41
N THR A 27 -7.92 6.62 -8.24
CA THR A 27 -9.39 6.57 -8.27
C THR A 27 -9.89 5.21 -8.74
N SER A 28 -9.27 4.59 -9.74
CA SER A 28 -9.63 3.22 -10.15
C SER A 28 -9.37 2.20 -9.03
N GLU A 29 -8.28 2.36 -8.28
CA GLU A 29 -7.98 1.48 -7.15
C GLU A 29 -8.98 1.64 -6.00
N VAL A 30 -9.44 2.86 -5.71
CA VAL A 30 -10.54 3.10 -4.75
C VAL A 30 -11.80 2.34 -5.18
N MET A 31 -12.13 2.32 -6.46
CA MET A 31 -13.30 1.58 -6.96
C MET A 31 -13.10 0.06 -6.85
N LEU A 32 -11.90 -0.44 -7.15
CA LEU A 32 -11.55 -1.86 -7.04
C LEU A 32 -11.71 -2.36 -5.60
N PHE A 33 -11.05 -1.71 -4.64
CA PHE A 33 -11.17 -2.05 -3.22
C PHE A 33 -12.57 -1.76 -2.68
N GLY A 34 -13.21 -0.67 -3.13
CA GLY A 34 -14.58 -0.32 -2.76
C GLY A 34 -15.60 -1.42 -3.11
N ALA A 35 -15.47 -2.05 -4.28
CA ALA A 35 -16.30 -3.18 -4.67
C ALA A 35 -16.07 -4.42 -3.78
N LEU A 36 -14.82 -4.69 -3.40
CA LEU A 36 -14.47 -5.79 -2.48
C LEU A 36 -15.00 -5.55 -1.06
N PHE A 37 -14.90 -4.33 -0.55
CA PHE A 37 -15.51 -3.94 0.73
C PHE A 37 -17.03 -4.07 0.69
N ALA A 38 -17.68 -3.61 -0.37
CA ALA A 38 -19.14 -3.77 -0.53
C ALA A 38 -19.55 -5.24 -0.53
N THR A 39 -18.78 -6.10 -1.21
CA THR A 39 -18.98 -7.56 -1.22
C THR A 39 -18.86 -8.14 0.19
N PHE A 40 -17.84 -7.75 0.95
CA PHE A 40 -17.67 -8.17 2.34
C PHE A 40 -18.87 -7.80 3.21
N PHE A 41 -19.35 -6.55 3.14
CA PHE A 41 -20.49 -6.12 3.95
C PHE A 41 -21.78 -6.86 3.57
N MET A 42 -22.01 -7.12 2.28
CA MET A 42 -23.15 -7.93 1.84
C MET A 42 -23.07 -9.37 2.37
N LEU A 43 -21.90 -10.01 2.29
CA LEU A 43 -21.68 -11.35 2.82
C LEU A 43 -21.87 -11.41 4.35
N ARG A 44 -21.42 -10.38 5.05
CA ARG A 44 -21.58 -10.26 6.50
C ARG A 44 -23.05 -10.16 6.92
N ILE A 45 -23.80 -9.26 6.28
CA ILE A 45 -25.23 -9.06 6.59
C ILE A 45 -26.06 -10.29 6.19
N GLY A 46 -25.71 -10.96 5.10
CA GLY A 46 -26.41 -12.15 4.61
C GLY A 46 -26.10 -13.44 5.38
N SER A 47 -25.09 -13.45 6.24
CA SER A 47 -24.75 -14.63 7.05
C SER A 47 -25.61 -14.67 8.31
N GLU A 48 -26.60 -15.57 8.33
CA GLU A 48 -27.55 -15.77 9.44
C GLU A 48 -26.86 -16.35 10.70
N GLY A 49 -26.08 -15.53 11.42
CA GLY A 49 -25.55 -15.86 12.74
C GLY A 49 -24.25 -16.67 12.79
N ASN A 50 -23.81 -17.28 11.69
CA ASN A 50 -22.56 -18.08 11.64
C ASN A 50 -21.26 -17.25 11.47
N TRP A 51 -21.37 -15.93 11.31
CA TRP A 51 -20.21 -15.05 11.10
C TRP A 51 -19.22 -15.08 12.26
N ALA A 52 -19.71 -15.09 13.51
CA ALA A 52 -18.86 -15.11 14.69
C ALA A 52 -18.07 -16.43 14.83
N ALA A 53 -18.65 -17.55 14.39
CA ALA A 53 -17.95 -18.83 14.34
C ALA A 53 -16.86 -18.84 13.27
N MET A 54 -17.16 -18.33 12.06
CA MET A 54 -16.17 -18.21 10.97
C MET A 54 -15.03 -17.23 11.30
N HIS A 55 -15.31 -16.17 12.08
CA HIS A 55 -14.32 -15.20 12.55
C HIS A 55 -13.42 -15.78 13.64
N ALA A 56 -14.00 -16.53 14.59
CA ALA A 56 -13.25 -17.22 15.63
C ALA A 56 -12.33 -18.33 15.07
N GLU A 57 -12.77 -19.02 14.01
CA GLU A 57 -11.98 -20.00 13.27
C GLU A 57 -10.77 -19.38 12.54
N ALA A 58 -10.78 -18.06 12.28
CA ALA A 58 -9.71 -17.41 11.54
C ALA A 58 -8.46 -17.08 12.39
N GLU A 59 -8.48 -17.39 13.70
CA GLU A 59 -7.38 -17.20 14.69
C GLU A 59 -6.56 -15.92 14.45
N LEU A 60 -7.25 -14.79 14.37
CA LEU A 60 -6.63 -13.51 14.04
C LEU A 60 -5.87 -12.95 15.26
N ASN A 61 -4.55 -12.81 15.14
CA ASN A 61 -3.71 -12.26 16.20
C ASN A 61 -3.75 -10.72 16.19
N ILE A 62 -4.65 -10.15 17.00
CA ILE A 62 -4.90 -8.71 17.10
C ILE A 62 -3.65 -7.90 17.50
N PRO A 63 -2.85 -8.29 18.52
CA PRO A 63 -1.60 -7.59 18.86
C PRO A 63 -0.62 -7.49 17.69
N LEU A 64 -0.39 -8.61 17.00
CA LEU A 64 0.60 -8.69 15.94
C LEU A 64 0.18 -7.89 14.70
N ALA A 65 -1.13 -7.83 14.42
CA ALA A 65 -1.70 -6.97 13.38
C ALA A 65 -1.72 -5.47 13.76
N THR A 66 -1.82 -5.15 15.06
CA THR A 66 -1.72 -3.77 15.56
C THR A 66 -0.30 -3.24 15.40
N ASP A 67 0.70 -4.04 15.79
CA ASP A 67 2.12 -3.70 15.60
C ASP A 67 2.45 -3.51 14.12
N ASN A 68 1.90 -4.38 13.26
CA ASN A 68 2.11 -4.28 11.82
C ASN A 68 1.50 -2.99 11.22
N THR A 69 0.34 -2.58 11.72
CA THR A 69 -0.29 -1.31 11.33
C THR A 69 0.54 -0.11 11.79
N ALA A 70 1.12 -0.16 13.00
CA ALA A 70 2.05 0.87 13.46
C ALA A 70 3.32 0.96 12.59
N VAL A 71 3.85 -0.17 12.14
CA VAL A 71 4.99 -0.23 11.21
C VAL A 71 4.65 0.42 9.86
N LEU A 72 3.46 0.18 9.31
CA LEU A 72 3.03 0.83 8.06
C LEU A 72 2.84 2.34 8.23
N LEU A 73 2.23 2.79 9.34
CA LEU A 73 2.10 4.22 9.62
C LEU A 73 3.47 4.90 9.75
N ALA A 74 4.44 4.23 10.38
CA ALA A 74 5.82 4.71 10.43
C ALA A 74 6.46 4.76 9.03
N SER A 75 6.20 3.76 8.18
CA SER A 75 6.66 3.71 6.77
C SER A 75 6.13 4.87 5.94
N SER A 76 4.86 5.22 6.14
CA SER A 76 4.21 6.38 5.53
C SER A 76 4.95 7.67 5.90
N LEU A 77 5.26 7.85 7.19
CA LEU A 77 6.02 9.01 7.65
C LEU A 77 7.44 9.06 7.05
N THR A 78 8.14 7.93 6.97
CA THR A 78 9.48 7.90 6.35
C THR A 78 9.42 8.25 4.87
N MET A 79 8.35 7.90 4.15
CA MET A 79 8.17 8.27 2.74
C MET A 79 8.04 9.80 2.55
N VAL A 80 7.26 10.47 3.41
CA VAL A 80 7.16 11.94 3.39
C VAL A 80 8.51 12.59 3.69
N MET A 81 9.24 12.05 4.68
CA MET A 81 10.58 12.55 5.02
C MET A 81 11.60 12.33 3.89
N ALA A 82 11.47 11.23 3.12
CA ALA A 82 12.30 10.97 1.95
C ALA A 82 12.05 12.03 0.86
N TRP A 83 10.79 12.32 0.55
CA TRP A 83 10.42 13.36 -0.40
C TRP A 83 10.85 14.76 0.06
N ALA A 84 10.63 15.12 1.33
CA ALA A 84 11.08 16.39 1.89
C ALA A 84 12.60 16.55 1.83
N SER A 85 13.35 15.45 1.99
CA SER A 85 14.81 15.44 1.85
C SER A 85 15.26 15.72 0.41
N LEU A 86 14.51 15.24 -0.60
CA LEU A 86 14.77 15.56 -2.01
C LEU A 86 14.53 17.04 -2.32
N MET A 87 13.44 17.62 -1.81
CA MET A 87 13.18 19.06 -1.94
C MET A 87 14.32 19.91 -1.37
N ARG A 88 14.91 19.46 -0.26
CA ARG A 88 16.08 20.11 0.38
C ARG A 88 17.42 19.77 -0.28
N GLY A 89 17.43 18.97 -1.35
CA GLY A 89 18.63 18.56 -2.07
C GLY A 89 19.54 17.58 -1.30
N GLN A 90 19.02 16.89 -0.29
CA GLN A 90 19.80 16.00 0.59
C GLN A 90 19.65 14.54 0.16
N LEU A 91 20.44 14.12 -0.83
CA LEU A 91 20.43 12.75 -1.36
C LEU A 91 20.67 11.65 -0.31
N GLY A 92 21.59 11.88 0.62
CA GLY A 92 21.93 10.89 1.65
C GLY A 92 20.73 10.57 2.54
N ARG A 93 19.98 11.60 2.94
CA ARG A 93 18.75 11.43 3.75
C ARG A 93 17.60 10.84 2.94
N PHE A 94 17.46 11.21 1.67
CA PHE A 94 16.51 10.56 0.77
C PHE A 94 16.75 9.05 0.68
N LYS A 95 18.01 8.62 0.51
CA LYS A 95 18.35 7.19 0.47
C LYS A 95 18.05 6.47 1.77
N LEU A 96 18.43 7.08 2.90
CA LEU A 96 18.16 6.52 4.22
C LEU A 96 16.66 6.30 4.42
N PHE A 97 15.85 7.34 4.24
CA PHE A 97 14.40 7.25 4.46
C PHE A 97 13.70 6.36 3.43
N GLY A 98 14.12 6.37 2.16
CA GLY A 98 13.57 5.48 1.14
C GLY A 98 13.83 4.00 1.43
N TRP A 99 15.04 3.65 1.86
CA TRP A 99 15.34 2.27 2.28
C TRP A 99 14.64 1.87 3.57
N LEU A 100 14.44 2.81 4.49
CA LEU A 100 13.61 2.57 5.69
C LEU A 100 12.16 2.26 5.30
N THR A 101 11.55 3.03 4.40
CA THR A 101 10.18 2.76 3.89
C THR A 101 10.09 1.37 3.26
N VAL A 102 11.03 1.01 2.39
CA VAL A 102 11.06 -0.33 1.76
C VAL A 102 11.26 -1.43 2.82
N GLY A 103 12.11 -1.20 3.81
CA GLY A 103 12.34 -2.13 4.92
C GLY A 103 11.08 -2.35 5.77
N CYS A 104 10.35 -1.28 6.11
CA CYS A 104 9.09 -1.37 6.83
C CYS A 104 8.03 -2.15 6.04
N GLY A 105 7.90 -1.92 4.73
CA GLY A 105 7.05 -2.72 3.86
C GLY A 105 7.45 -4.21 3.82
N GLY A 106 8.75 -4.49 3.85
CA GLY A 106 9.27 -5.87 3.94
C GLY A 106 8.91 -6.56 5.24
N ILE A 107 9.04 -5.86 6.38
CA ILE A 107 8.60 -6.36 7.70
C ILE A 107 7.10 -6.71 7.66
N PHE A 108 6.29 -5.83 7.07
CA PHE A 108 4.86 -6.08 6.90
C PHE A 108 4.56 -7.37 6.14
N LEU A 109 5.25 -7.60 5.01
CA LEU A 109 5.09 -8.81 4.21
C LEU A 109 5.56 -10.07 4.94
N VAL A 110 6.67 -10.00 5.67
CA VAL A 110 7.19 -11.14 6.45
C VAL A 110 6.21 -11.54 7.55
N ILE A 111 5.69 -10.57 8.30
CA ILE A 111 4.66 -10.80 9.30
C ILE A 111 3.44 -11.49 8.68
N LYS A 112 2.97 -10.99 7.53
CA LYS A 112 1.82 -11.57 6.83
C LYS A 112 2.09 -12.96 6.26
N TYR A 113 3.30 -13.22 5.81
CA TYR A 113 3.71 -14.53 5.34
C TYR A 113 3.65 -15.57 6.47
N PHE A 114 4.12 -15.23 7.68
CA PHE A 114 3.99 -16.11 8.84
C PHE A 114 2.54 -16.33 9.25
N GLU A 115 1.71 -15.28 9.24
CA GLU A 115 0.29 -15.38 9.56
C GLU A 115 -0.47 -16.26 8.55
N TYR A 116 -0.14 -16.16 7.26
CA TYR A 116 -0.71 -17.04 6.23
C TYR A 116 -0.24 -18.48 6.39
N THR A 117 1.06 -18.71 6.60
CA THR A 117 1.61 -20.06 6.71
C THR A 117 1.00 -20.79 7.91
N ALA A 118 0.85 -20.11 9.05
CA ALA A 118 0.14 -20.66 10.20
C ALA A 118 -1.31 -21.06 9.82
N LYS A 119 -2.05 -20.20 9.11
CA LYS A 119 -3.43 -20.53 8.68
C LYS A 119 -3.52 -21.73 7.73
N PHE A 120 -2.55 -21.87 6.83
CA PHE A 120 -2.47 -23.04 5.94
C PHE A 120 -2.15 -24.34 6.68
N ASP A 121 -1.29 -24.28 7.70
CA ASP A 121 -0.95 -25.45 8.53
C ASP A 121 -2.15 -25.93 9.36
N HIS A 122 -3.06 -25.03 9.73
CA HIS A 122 -4.31 -25.36 10.40
C HIS A 122 -5.46 -25.76 9.44
N HIS A 123 -5.17 -26.01 8.14
CA HIS A 123 -6.14 -26.40 7.10
C HIS A 123 -7.26 -25.37 6.81
N HIS A 124 -7.06 -24.09 7.15
CA HIS A 124 -8.00 -23.04 6.76
C HIS A 124 -7.69 -22.58 5.34
N TYR A 125 -8.33 -23.22 4.36
CA TYR A 125 -8.21 -22.88 2.95
C TYR A 125 -9.27 -21.86 2.50
N PRO A 126 -9.06 -21.10 1.41
CA PRO A 126 -10.08 -20.19 0.86
C PRO A 126 -11.43 -20.87 0.55
N GLU A 127 -11.43 -22.19 0.36
CA GLU A 127 -12.63 -22.99 0.12
C GLU A 127 -13.42 -23.33 1.40
N SER A 128 -12.83 -23.18 2.59
CA SER A 128 -13.43 -23.64 3.85
C SER A 128 -14.55 -22.72 4.34
N SER A 129 -14.47 -21.42 4.06
CA SER A 129 -15.53 -20.48 4.38
C SER A 129 -15.53 -19.25 3.47
N THR A 130 -16.71 -18.68 3.23
CA THR A 130 -16.86 -17.45 2.46
C THR A 130 -16.12 -16.27 3.11
N PHE A 131 -15.95 -16.29 4.44
CA PHE A 131 -15.13 -15.34 5.19
C PHE A 131 -13.65 -15.46 4.81
N LEU A 132 -13.11 -16.68 4.79
CA LEU A 132 -11.71 -16.90 4.43
C LEU A 132 -11.42 -16.54 2.97
N ALA A 133 -12.36 -16.86 2.07
CA ALA A 133 -12.26 -16.51 0.65
C ALA A 133 -12.11 -15.00 0.45
N ILE A 134 -12.99 -14.20 1.07
CA ILE A 134 -12.97 -12.74 0.91
C ILE A 134 -11.80 -12.11 1.67
N TYR A 135 -11.40 -12.68 2.81
CA TYR A 135 -10.18 -12.31 3.54
C TYR A 135 -8.95 -12.46 2.64
N PHE A 136 -8.66 -13.67 2.16
CA PHE A 136 -7.50 -13.95 1.32
C PHE A 136 -7.49 -13.13 0.03
N ALA A 137 -8.66 -12.92 -0.60
CA ALA A 137 -8.76 -12.08 -1.79
C ALA A 137 -8.34 -10.63 -1.51
N MET A 138 -8.89 -10.00 -0.46
CA MET A 138 -8.57 -8.60 -0.13
C MET A 138 -7.14 -8.43 0.39
N THR A 139 -6.71 -9.26 1.34
CA THR A 139 -5.36 -9.13 1.93
C THR A 139 -4.28 -9.59 0.94
N GLY A 140 -4.57 -10.56 0.07
CA GLY A 140 -3.67 -10.97 -1.02
C GLY A 140 -3.52 -9.89 -2.09
N LEU A 141 -4.63 -9.29 -2.55
CA LEU A 141 -4.58 -8.16 -3.47
C LEU A 141 -3.80 -6.99 -2.87
N HIS A 142 -4.05 -6.66 -1.60
CA HIS A 142 -3.30 -5.63 -0.91
C HIS A 142 -1.80 -5.94 -0.81
N ALA A 143 -1.42 -7.19 -0.49
CA ALA A 143 -0.02 -7.60 -0.46
C ALA A 143 0.66 -7.44 -1.84
N LEU A 144 -0.04 -7.74 -2.94
CA LEU A 144 0.48 -7.49 -4.29
C LEU A 144 0.73 -5.99 -4.54
N HIS A 145 -0.16 -5.10 -4.06
CA HIS A 145 0.03 -3.66 -4.14
C HIS A 145 1.24 -3.18 -3.33
N VAL A 146 1.41 -3.71 -2.11
CA VAL A 146 2.59 -3.41 -1.27
C VAL A 146 3.87 -3.84 -1.99
N ILE A 147 3.92 -5.05 -2.55
CA ILE A 147 5.08 -5.54 -3.33
C ILE A 147 5.36 -4.63 -4.53
N GLY A 148 4.34 -4.25 -5.29
CA GLY A 148 4.46 -3.32 -6.41
C GLY A 148 5.01 -1.96 -5.98
N GLY A 149 4.49 -1.40 -4.90
CA GLY A 149 4.97 -0.14 -4.31
C GLY A 149 6.41 -0.24 -3.80
N MET A 150 6.79 -1.38 -3.23
CA MET A 150 8.14 -1.60 -2.72
C MET A 150 9.15 -1.66 -3.85
N ALA A 151 8.82 -2.40 -4.91
CA ALA A 151 9.66 -2.48 -6.10
C ALA A 151 9.85 -1.10 -6.75
N TRP A 152 8.76 -0.33 -6.85
CA TRP A 152 8.79 1.02 -7.39
C TRP A 152 9.64 1.96 -6.52
N ASN A 153 9.42 2.01 -5.20
CA ASN A 153 10.22 2.82 -4.27
C ASN A 153 11.69 2.40 -4.28
N ALA A 154 12.00 1.10 -4.23
CA ALA A 154 13.36 0.58 -4.28
C ALA A 154 14.08 0.99 -5.59
N TYR A 155 13.36 1.02 -6.72
CA TYR A 155 13.92 1.49 -7.99
C TYR A 155 14.30 2.97 -7.92
N PHE A 156 13.45 3.85 -7.39
CA PHE A 156 13.75 5.29 -7.29
C PHE A 156 14.82 5.60 -6.24
N THR A 157 14.84 4.90 -5.11
CA THR A 157 15.85 5.07 -4.06
C THR A 157 17.21 4.48 -4.47
N GLY A 158 17.22 3.39 -5.23
CA GLY A 158 18.43 2.72 -5.72
C GLY A 158 18.94 3.31 -7.04
N PRO A 159 18.74 2.64 -8.19
CA PRO A 159 19.28 3.06 -9.49
C PRO A 159 18.74 4.43 -9.96
N GLY A 160 17.48 4.75 -9.67
CA GLY A 160 16.84 6.03 -10.03
C GLY A 160 17.45 7.24 -9.33
N SER A 161 18.13 7.06 -8.20
CA SER A 161 18.79 8.14 -7.47
C SER A 161 19.92 8.81 -8.27
N LYS A 162 20.44 8.15 -9.31
CA LYS A 162 21.44 8.74 -10.24
C LYS A 162 20.89 9.95 -11.00
N VAL A 163 19.59 10.00 -11.26
CA VAL A 163 18.94 11.10 -11.99
C VAL A 163 18.94 12.40 -11.19
N PHE A 164 19.18 12.35 -9.88
CA PHE A 164 19.28 13.55 -9.05
C PHE A 164 20.34 14.55 -9.55
N HIS A 165 21.47 14.05 -10.09
CA HIS A 165 22.54 14.91 -10.61
C HIS A 165 22.21 15.52 -11.97
N THR A 166 21.30 14.91 -12.73
CA THR A 166 20.90 15.38 -14.07
C THR A 166 19.69 16.30 -13.98
N ASN A 167 18.63 15.89 -13.27
CA ASN A 167 17.39 16.65 -13.16
C ASN A 167 16.68 16.38 -11.84
N ARG A 168 16.96 17.22 -10.84
CA ARG A 168 16.39 17.09 -9.49
C ARG A 168 14.87 17.18 -9.48
N GLN A 169 14.28 18.08 -10.27
CA GLN A 169 12.84 18.33 -10.26
C GLN A 169 12.07 17.11 -10.79
N TRP A 170 12.58 16.50 -11.86
CA TRP A 170 12.01 15.26 -12.40
C TRP A 170 12.00 14.10 -11.40
N LEU A 171 13.06 13.95 -10.60
CA LEU A 171 13.12 12.90 -9.58
C LEU A 171 12.15 13.20 -8.43
N THR A 172 12.08 14.46 -7.98
CA THR A 172 11.15 14.89 -6.93
C THR A 172 9.69 14.65 -7.33
N ASP A 173 9.31 14.98 -8.55
CA ASP A 173 7.95 14.78 -9.06
C ASP A 173 7.59 13.29 -9.07
N ARG A 174 8.49 12.42 -9.56
CA ARG A 174 8.25 10.97 -9.59
C ARG A 174 8.19 10.31 -8.21
N VAL A 175 9.01 10.80 -7.28
CA VAL A 175 8.97 10.34 -5.89
C VAL A 175 7.70 10.84 -5.19
N GLU A 176 7.18 12.01 -5.57
CA GLU A 176 5.85 12.47 -5.13
C GLU A 176 4.75 11.51 -5.62
N HIS A 177 4.75 11.14 -6.91
CA HIS A 177 3.78 10.16 -7.44
C HIS A 177 3.90 8.81 -6.74
N SER A 178 5.13 8.35 -6.48
CA SER A 178 5.39 7.13 -5.71
C SER A 178 4.85 7.23 -4.28
N GLY A 179 5.06 8.37 -3.63
CA GLY A 179 4.59 8.64 -2.28
C GLY A 179 3.07 8.61 -2.20
N LEU A 180 2.37 9.24 -3.16
CA LEU A 180 0.91 9.21 -3.24
C LEU A 180 0.38 7.77 -3.35
N PHE A 181 1.00 6.93 -4.17
CA PHE A 181 0.66 5.51 -4.25
C PHE A 181 0.91 4.76 -2.94
N TRP A 182 2.07 4.97 -2.32
CA TRP A 182 2.41 4.32 -1.05
C TRP A 182 1.43 4.70 0.08
N HIS A 183 1.11 5.98 0.21
CA HIS A 183 0.12 6.47 1.18
C HIS A 183 -1.28 5.89 0.93
N PHE A 184 -1.66 5.71 -0.33
CA PHE A 184 -2.93 5.09 -0.67
C PHE A 184 -2.98 3.62 -0.23
N VAL A 185 -1.92 2.85 -0.49
CA VAL A 185 -1.81 1.46 -0.03
C VAL A 185 -1.92 1.41 1.49
N ASP A 186 -1.18 2.24 2.21
CA ASP A 186 -1.24 2.33 3.68
C ASP A 186 -2.67 2.66 4.16
N LEU A 187 -3.37 3.60 3.49
CA LEU A 187 -4.75 3.97 3.81
C LEU A 187 -5.71 2.79 3.64
N VAL A 188 -5.59 2.02 2.57
CA VAL A 188 -6.41 0.81 2.38
C VAL A 188 -6.22 -0.16 3.55
N TRP A 189 -4.98 -0.34 4.03
CA TRP A 189 -4.71 -1.21 5.17
C TRP A 189 -5.37 -0.71 6.47
N ILE A 190 -5.37 0.60 6.70
CA ILE A 190 -6.06 1.22 7.87
C ILE A 190 -7.55 0.87 7.88
N PHE A 191 -8.19 0.67 6.73
CA PHE A 191 -9.58 0.20 6.66
C PHE A 191 -9.70 -1.33 6.75
N LEU A 192 -8.78 -2.08 6.12
CA LEU A 192 -8.79 -3.55 6.17
C LEU A 192 -8.61 -4.07 7.60
N PHE A 193 -7.72 -3.46 8.38
CA PHE A 193 -7.43 -3.94 9.74
C PHE A 193 -8.66 -3.94 10.65
N PRO A 194 -9.41 -2.82 10.86
CA PRO A 194 -10.61 -2.84 11.68
C PRO A 194 -11.71 -3.73 11.11
N VAL A 195 -11.89 -3.74 9.78
CA VAL A 195 -12.94 -4.51 9.11
C VAL A 195 -12.79 -6.01 9.33
N PHE A 196 -11.55 -6.52 9.38
CA PHE A 196 -11.31 -7.95 9.58
C PHE A 196 -10.93 -8.34 11.00
N TYR A 197 -10.18 -7.53 11.73
CA TYR A 197 -9.64 -7.90 13.05
C TYR A 197 -10.53 -7.41 14.20
N LEU A 198 -11.31 -6.34 14.02
CA LEU A 198 -12.13 -5.74 15.10
C LEU A 198 -13.64 -5.92 14.91
N LEU A 199 -14.09 -6.03 13.66
CA LEU A 199 -15.50 -6.25 13.29
C LEU A 199 -15.77 -7.73 13.06
#